data_AF-A0A3M7Q0E3-F1
#
_entry.id   AF-A0A3M7Q0E3-F1
#
_cell.length_a   1.000
_cell.length_b   1.000
_cell.length_c   1.000
_cell.angle_alpha   90.00
_cell.angle_beta   90.00
_cell.angle_gamma   90.00
#
_symmetry.space_group_name_H-M   'P 1'
#
loop_
_entity.id
_entity.type
_entity.pdbx_description
1 polymer ?
#
loop_
_entity_poly.entity_id
_entity_poly.type
_entity_poly.pdbx_seq_one_letter_code
_entity_poly.pdbx_strand_id
1 'polypeptide(L)'
;MVDFGLAKDFINPERGSHIVYNENKTLIGTARYMSVNTHLGREQSRRDDLESIGYLLIYFLKGHLPWQGLKVDSFNERYKKIGQTKISIKLEDSCQGHSREFYQNLAFTEKPDYNMLVKSFQNLMTKNFWSLDWEFDWNQNIYFANREKIHSERFFAPS
;
A
#
# COMPACT_ATOMS: atom_id res chain seq x y z
N MET A 1 2.57 -6.91 13.29
CA MET A 1 2.57 -5.44 13.30
C MET A 1 3.36 -4.98 14.51
N VAL A 2 4.24 -4.00 14.35
CA VAL A 2 5.13 -3.48 15.40
C VAL A 2 5.13 -1.95 15.35
N ASP A 3 5.61 -1.31 16.41
CA ASP A 3 5.69 0.16 16.58
C ASP A 3 4.33 0.88 16.54
N PHE A 4 3.80 1.15 17.74
CA PHE A 4 2.54 1.88 17.95
C PHE A 4 2.79 3.33 18.38
N GLY A 5 4.01 3.87 18.21
CA GLY A 5 4.36 5.21 18.68
C GLY A 5 3.59 6.36 17.99
N LEU A 6 3.00 6.10 16.83
CA LEU A 6 2.13 7.03 16.09
C LEU A 6 0.65 6.62 16.11
N ALA A 7 0.30 5.53 16.81
CA ALA A 7 -1.07 5.06 16.88
C ALA A 7 -1.94 6.06 17.66
N LYS A 8 -3.21 6.15 17.29
CA LYS A 8 -4.19 7.04 17.91
C LYS A 8 -5.55 6.39 17.95
N ASP A 9 -6.27 6.57 19.04
CA ASP A 9 -7.66 6.15 19.15
C ASP A 9 -8.54 6.95 18.19
N PHE A 10 -9.23 6.23 17.29
CA PHE A 10 -10.19 6.82 16.36
C PHE A 10 -11.62 6.81 16.92
N ILE A 11 -11.86 6.11 18.03
CA ILE A 11 -13.10 6.16 18.81
C ILE A 11 -12.83 6.98 20.06
N ASN A 12 -13.66 7.99 20.30
CA ASN A 12 -13.61 8.74 21.54
C ASN A 12 -14.11 7.84 22.69
N PRO A 13 -13.30 7.60 23.74
CA PRO A 13 -13.64 6.67 24.82
C PRO A 13 -14.82 7.15 25.69
N GLU A 14 -15.02 8.47 25.80
CA GLU A 14 -16.13 9.04 26.58
C GLU A 14 -17.46 8.99 25.82
N ARG A 15 -17.42 9.27 24.51
CA ARG A 15 -18.62 9.39 23.67
C ARG A 15 -18.98 8.10 22.94
N GLY A 16 -18.07 7.12 22.89
CA GLY A 16 -18.23 5.87 22.14
C GLY A 16 -18.36 6.04 20.63
N SER A 17 -18.07 7.24 20.10
CA SER A 17 -18.27 7.62 18.71
C SER A 17 -16.95 7.95 18.01
N HIS A 18 -16.95 7.94 16.68
CA HIS A 18 -15.77 8.28 15.88
C HIS A 18 -15.28 9.71 16.21
N ILE A 19 -13.96 9.89 16.23
CA ILE A 19 -13.35 11.23 16.38
C ILE A 19 -13.88 12.18 15.31
N VAL A 20 -13.91 13.47 15.62
CA VAL A 20 -14.37 14.51 14.70
C VAL A 20 -13.33 14.73 13.62
N TYR A 21 -13.80 14.98 12.40
CA TYR A 21 -12.93 15.38 11.30
C TYR A 21 -12.22 16.69 11.63
N ASN A 22 -10.94 16.77 11.31
CA ASN A 22 -10.13 17.97 11.48
C ASN A 22 -9.13 18.10 10.34
N GLU A 23 -8.69 19.34 10.08
CA GLU A 23 -7.66 19.68 9.10
C GLU A 23 -6.49 20.36 9.81
N ASN A 24 -5.47 20.76 9.05
CA ASN A 24 -4.25 21.40 9.57
C ASN A 24 -3.45 20.52 10.55
N LYS A 25 -3.49 19.20 10.36
CA LYS A 25 -2.64 18.26 11.08
C LYS A 25 -1.21 18.37 10.60
N THR A 26 -0.28 18.26 11.53
CA THR A 26 1.14 18.12 11.22
C THR A 26 1.36 16.84 10.42
N LEU A 27 2.15 16.94 9.36
CA LEU A 27 2.56 15.81 8.53
C LEU A 27 3.46 14.88 9.35
N ILE A 28 2.92 13.74 9.77
CA ILE A 28 3.63 12.69 10.50
C ILE A 28 3.71 11.40 9.68
N GLY A 29 4.68 10.56 9.98
CA GLY A 29 4.88 9.27 9.34
C GLY A 29 5.68 9.32 8.04
N THR A 30 5.71 8.20 7.33
CA THR A 30 6.57 8.01 6.16
C THR A 30 5.91 8.52 4.87
N ALA A 31 6.45 9.58 4.27
CA ALA A 31 5.89 10.24 3.06
C ALA A 31 5.57 9.26 1.92
N ARG A 32 6.39 8.22 1.78
CA ARG A 32 6.27 7.19 0.73
C ARG A 32 4.94 6.46 0.81
N TYR A 33 4.47 6.10 2.00
CA TYR A 33 3.29 5.24 2.19
C TYR A 33 2.09 5.97 2.77
N MET A 34 2.24 7.16 3.36
CA MET A 34 1.07 7.88 3.90
C MET A 34 0.02 8.20 2.83
N SER A 35 -1.24 8.30 3.24
CA SER A 35 -2.36 8.62 2.36
C SER A 35 -2.27 10.02 1.73
N VAL A 36 -3.03 10.25 0.67
CA VAL A 36 -3.23 11.59 0.09
C VAL A 36 -3.85 12.54 1.11
N ASN A 37 -4.81 12.07 1.92
CA ASN A 37 -5.41 12.92 2.96
C ASN A 37 -4.38 13.38 3.99
N THR A 38 -3.43 12.51 4.34
CA THR A 38 -2.32 12.87 5.24
C THR A 38 -1.47 13.97 4.62
N HIS A 39 -1.12 13.87 3.33
CA HIS A 39 -0.41 14.91 2.58
C HIS A 39 -1.16 16.25 2.54
N LEU A 40 -2.50 16.20 2.60
CA LEU A 40 -3.37 17.38 2.66
C LEU A 40 -3.59 17.92 4.09
N GLY A 41 -2.91 17.35 5.09
CA GLY A 41 -3.03 17.78 6.50
C GLY A 41 -4.39 17.43 7.13
N ARG A 42 -5.09 16.44 6.60
CA ARG A 42 -6.38 15.98 7.14
C ARG A 42 -6.15 14.96 8.24
N GLU A 43 -7.05 14.92 9.22
CA GLU A 43 -7.05 13.89 10.26
C GLU A 43 -7.17 12.49 9.63
N GLN A 44 -6.34 11.57 10.11
CA GLN A 44 -6.29 10.20 9.62
C GLN A 44 -7.43 9.38 10.23
N SER A 45 -7.93 8.42 9.47
CA SER A 45 -8.83 7.37 9.95
C SER A 45 -8.52 6.02 9.28
N ARG A 46 -9.38 5.03 9.50
CA ARG A 46 -9.24 3.66 8.96
C ARG A 46 -9.00 3.61 7.45
N ARG A 47 -9.54 4.57 6.69
CA ARG A 47 -9.34 4.64 5.23
C ARG A 47 -7.89 4.93 4.84
N ASP A 48 -7.17 5.68 5.67
CA ASP A 48 -5.81 6.11 5.41
C ASP A 48 -4.81 4.96 5.61
N ASP A 49 -5.07 4.07 6.57
CA ASP A 49 -4.32 2.82 6.74
C ASP A 49 -4.50 1.90 5.52
N LEU A 50 -5.73 1.74 5.02
CA LEU A 50 -5.99 0.93 3.82
C LEU A 50 -5.31 1.49 2.56
N GLU A 51 -5.33 2.81 2.38
CA GLU A 51 -4.61 3.45 1.28
C GLU A 51 -3.10 3.20 1.38
N SER A 52 -2.56 3.29 2.60
CA SER A 52 -1.14 3.03 2.87
C SER A 52 -0.74 1.58 2.59
N ILE A 53 -1.59 0.62 2.97
CA ILE A 53 -1.43 -0.80 2.62
C ILE A 53 -1.48 -0.98 1.10
N GLY A 54 -2.39 -0.32 0.40
CA GLY A 54 -2.46 -0.34 -1.07
C GLY A 54 -1.15 0.10 -1.73
N TYR A 55 -0.52 1.18 -1.23
CA TYR A 55 0.80 1.59 -1.70
C TYR A 55 1.89 0.58 -1.41
N LEU A 56 1.86 -0.08 -0.25
CA LEU A 56 2.82 -1.12 0.11
C LEU A 56 2.70 -2.34 -0.81
N LEU A 57 1.49 -2.78 -1.12
CA LEU A 57 1.25 -3.90 -2.04
C LEU A 57 1.77 -3.61 -3.45
N ILE A 58 1.54 -2.38 -3.96
CA ILE A 58 2.09 -1.95 -5.25
C ILE A 58 3.61 -1.92 -5.22
N TYR A 59 4.19 -1.44 -4.13
CA TYR A 59 5.63 -1.43 -3.96
C TYR A 59 6.21 -2.85 -3.99
N PHE A 60 5.58 -3.83 -3.32
CA PHE A 60 6.01 -5.22 -3.41
C PHE A 60 5.88 -5.80 -4.82
N LEU A 61 4.79 -5.48 -5.53
CA LEU A 61 4.56 -5.97 -6.89
C LEU A 61 5.54 -5.38 -7.92
N LYS A 62 5.89 -4.09 -7.80
CA LYS A 62 6.66 -3.34 -8.80
C LYS A 62 8.12 -3.07 -8.40
N GLY A 63 8.49 -3.30 -7.15
CA GLY A 63 9.77 -2.91 -6.54
C GLY A 63 9.96 -1.40 -6.35
N HIS A 64 9.06 -0.57 -6.86
CA HIS A 64 9.14 0.88 -6.75
C HIS A 64 7.76 1.55 -6.86
N LEU A 65 7.67 2.77 -6.34
CA LEU A 65 6.54 3.68 -6.46
C LEU A 65 6.93 4.89 -7.32
N PRO A 66 6.01 5.44 -8.13
CA PRO A 66 6.31 6.54 -9.06
C PRO A 66 6.85 7.81 -8.40
N TRP A 67 6.55 8.03 -7.11
CA TRP A 67 7.01 9.17 -6.31
C TRP A 67 8.33 8.90 -5.55
N GLN A 68 9.06 7.82 -5.87
CA GLN A 68 10.40 7.59 -5.34
C GLN A 68 11.47 8.36 -6.12
N GLY A 69 12.59 8.69 -5.46
CA GLY A 69 13.74 9.31 -6.11
C GLY A 69 13.57 10.76 -6.56
N LEU A 70 12.48 11.44 -6.15
CA LEU A 70 12.25 12.84 -6.48
C LEU A 70 13.38 13.73 -5.95
N LYS A 71 14.04 14.47 -6.86
CA LYS A 71 15.03 15.50 -6.52
C LYS A 71 14.31 16.78 -6.11
N VAL A 72 14.62 17.24 -4.90
CA VAL A 72 14.05 18.42 -4.22
C VAL A 72 15.06 18.91 -3.19
N ASP A 73 15.03 20.21 -2.92
CA ASP A 73 16.08 20.86 -2.12
C ASP A 73 15.73 20.90 -0.63
N SER A 74 14.46 20.67 -0.27
CA SER A 74 14.00 20.65 1.12
C SER A 74 13.07 19.49 1.46
N PHE A 75 13.02 19.14 2.74
CA PHE A 75 12.10 18.13 3.27
C PHE A 75 10.63 18.49 3.03
N ASN A 76 10.26 19.76 3.24
CA ASN A 76 8.88 20.22 3.07
C ASN A 76 8.44 20.15 1.60
N GLU A 77 9.35 20.54 0.68
CA GLU A 77 9.11 20.41 -0.75
C GLU A 77 8.98 18.94 -1.18
N ARG A 78 9.78 18.05 -0.58
CA ARG A 78 9.67 16.60 -0.81
C ARG A 78 8.28 16.07 -0.50
N TYR A 79 7.74 16.43 0.67
CA TYR A 79 6.40 16.00 1.06
C TYR A 79 5.35 16.51 0.07
N LYS A 80 5.39 17.81 -0.24
CA LYS A 80 4.47 18.42 -1.22
C LYS A 80 4.53 17.74 -2.59
N LYS A 81 5.74 17.51 -3.13
CA LYS A 81 5.94 16.90 -4.45
C LYS A 81 5.48 15.45 -4.49
N ILE A 82 5.73 14.68 -3.41
CA ILE A 82 5.19 13.33 -3.28
C ILE A 82 3.65 13.37 -3.27
N GLY A 83 3.05 14.23 -2.45
CA GLY A 83 1.60 14.38 -2.36
C GLY A 83 0.96 14.76 -3.70
N GLN A 84 1.52 15.74 -4.41
CA GLN A 84 1.09 16.13 -5.75
C GLN A 84 1.19 14.96 -6.74
N THR A 85 2.30 14.21 -6.70
CA THR A 85 2.49 13.04 -7.56
C THR A 85 1.40 12.00 -7.28
N LYS A 86 1.10 11.70 -6.01
CA LYS A 86 0.04 10.76 -5.61
C LYS A 86 -1.35 11.19 -6.09
N ILE A 87 -1.65 12.49 -6.03
CA ILE A 87 -2.92 13.05 -6.52
C ILE A 87 -3.01 12.92 -8.05
N SER A 88 -1.91 13.18 -8.76
CA SER A 88 -1.88 13.17 -10.23
C SER A 88 -1.97 11.76 -10.82
N ILE A 89 -1.48 10.75 -10.10
CA ILE A 89 -1.45 9.38 -10.59
C ILE A 89 -2.75 8.68 -10.27
N LYS A 90 -3.47 8.29 -11.31
CA LYS A 90 -4.54 7.31 -11.16
C LYS A 90 -3.91 5.94 -10.90
N LEU A 91 -4.08 5.39 -9.70
CA LEU A 91 -3.61 4.03 -9.37
C LEU A 91 -4.17 2.94 -10.31
N GLU A 92 -5.24 3.22 -11.04
CA GLU A 92 -5.80 2.36 -12.10
C GLU A 92 -4.73 1.91 -13.12
N ASP A 93 -3.85 2.83 -13.54
CA ASP A 93 -2.80 2.54 -14.52
C ASP A 93 -1.72 1.60 -13.95
N SER A 94 -1.68 1.44 -12.63
CA SER A 94 -0.68 0.65 -11.94
C SER A 94 -1.13 -0.75 -11.52
N CYS A 95 -2.43 -0.98 -11.35
CA CYS A 95 -2.98 -2.20 -10.77
C CYS A 95 -4.01 -2.90 -11.66
N GLN A 96 -3.82 -2.93 -12.99
CA GLN A 96 -4.61 -3.70 -13.96
C GLN A 96 -6.13 -3.78 -13.65
N GLY A 97 -6.75 -2.72 -13.13
CA GLY A 97 -8.20 -2.63 -12.86
C GLY A 97 -8.80 -3.34 -11.63
N HIS A 98 -8.06 -4.00 -10.72
CA HIS A 98 -8.70 -4.94 -9.77
C HIS A 98 -8.88 -4.49 -8.30
N SER A 99 -8.34 -3.35 -7.83
CA SER A 99 -8.28 -3.09 -6.37
C SER A 99 -8.58 -1.68 -5.87
N ARG A 100 -8.82 -0.69 -6.74
CA ARG A 100 -8.82 0.73 -6.33
C ARG A 100 -10.12 1.24 -5.71
N GLU A 101 -11.27 0.74 -6.16
CA GLU A 101 -12.58 1.26 -5.73
C GLU A 101 -12.86 1.01 -4.24
N PHE A 102 -12.15 0.07 -3.62
CA PHE A 102 -12.46 -0.40 -2.28
C PHE A 102 -12.07 0.56 -1.14
N TYR A 103 -11.09 1.44 -1.32
CA TYR A 103 -10.60 2.28 -0.21
C TYR A 103 -10.45 3.78 -0.52
N GLN A 104 -10.43 4.21 -1.79
CA GLN A 104 -10.26 5.62 -2.12
C GLN A 104 -11.52 6.48 -1.90
N ASN A 105 -12.70 5.86 -1.86
CA ASN A 105 -13.98 6.57 -1.74
C ASN A 105 -14.61 6.49 -0.35
N LEU A 106 -13.90 5.94 0.63
CA LEU A 106 -14.42 5.81 1.99
C LEU A 106 -14.53 7.19 2.66
N ALA A 107 -15.69 7.48 3.22
CA ALA A 107 -15.85 8.66 4.06
C ALA A 107 -14.98 8.54 5.33
N PHE A 108 -14.66 9.68 5.95
CA PHE A 108 -13.76 9.73 7.11
C PHE A 108 -14.19 8.80 8.25
N THR A 109 -15.49 8.74 8.54
CA THR A 109 -16.08 7.93 9.61
C THR A 109 -16.57 6.56 9.13
N GLU A 110 -16.42 6.25 7.83
CA GLU A 110 -16.94 5.02 7.25
C GLU A 110 -16.16 3.81 7.75
N LYS A 111 -16.88 2.70 8.00
CA LYS A 111 -16.25 1.42 8.33
C LYS A 111 -15.98 0.70 7.01
N PRO A 112 -14.71 0.44 6.65
CA PRO A 112 -14.41 -0.32 5.45
C PRO A 112 -15.00 -1.74 5.53
N ASP A 113 -15.47 -2.26 4.39
CA ASP A 113 -15.81 -3.68 4.27
C ASP A 113 -14.53 -4.51 4.06
N TYR A 114 -13.87 -4.82 5.17
CA TYR A 114 -12.66 -5.65 5.17
C TYR A 114 -12.89 -7.06 4.62
N ASN A 115 -14.11 -7.61 4.77
CA ASN A 115 -14.41 -8.94 4.26
C ASN A 115 -14.45 -8.94 2.73
N MET A 116 -15.06 -7.91 2.13
CA MET A 116 -15.09 -7.74 0.69
C MET A 116 -13.68 -7.53 0.12
N LEU A 117 -12.84 -6.75 0.80
CA LEU A 117 -11.42 -6.59 0.45
C LEU A 117 -10.66 -7.92 0.46
N VAL A 118 -10.79 -8.72 1.52
CA VAL A 118 -10.11 -10.03 1.59
C VAL A 118 -10.64 -10.97 0.51
N LYS A 119 -11.96 -11.01 0.29
CA LYS A 119 -12.59 -11.84 -0.73
C LYS A 119 -12.12 -11.49 -2.15
N SER A 120 -11.87 -10.21 -2.45
CA SER A 120 -11.39 -9.82 -3.78
C SER A 120 -10.00 -10.41 -4.07
N PHE A 121 -9.07 -10.35 -3.10
CA PHE A 121 -7.77 -11.01 -3.23
C PHE A 121 -7.88 -12.54 -3.29
N GLN A 122 -8.75 -13.16 -2.49
CA GLN A 122 -9.00 -14.61 -2.56
C GLN A 122 -9.54 -15.03 -3.94
N ASN A 123 -10.48 -14.28 -4.51
CA ASN A 123 -11.01 -14.54 -5.84
C ASN A 123 -9.92 -14.44 -6.92
N LEU A 124 -9.01 -13.47 -6.79
CA LEU A 124 -7.84 -13.36 -7.67
C LEU A 124 -6.91 -14.56 -7.53
N MET A 125 -6.63 -15.04 -6.32
CA MET A 125 -5.81 -16.24 -6.14
C MET A 125 -6.46 -17.46 -6.78
N THR A 126 -7.76 -17.68 -6.56
CA THR A 126 -8.52 -18.78 -7.16
C THR A 126 -8.49 -18.70 -8.69
N LYS A 127 -8.70 -17.50 -9.27
CA LYS A 127 -8.67 -17.28 -10.72
C LYS A 127 -7.30 -17.58 -11.33
N ASN A 128 -6.22 -17.33 -10.60
CA ASN A 128 -4.84 -17.59 -11.03
C ASN A 128 -4.31 -18.96 -10.59
N PHE A 129 -5.17 -19.82 -10.00
CA PHE A 129 -4.81 -21.14 -9.49
C PHE A 129 -3.67 -21.12 -8.45
N TRP A 130 -3.61 -20.07 -7.62
CA TRP A 130 -2.66 -19.97 -6.52
C TRP A 130 -3.19 -20.63 -5.25
N SER A 131 -2.33 -21.41 -4.57
CA SER A 131 -2.60 -22.00 -3.27
C SER A 131 -2.20 -21.06 -2.14
N LEU A 132 -2.97 -21.05 -1.05
CA LEU A 132 -2.55 -20.46 0.22
C LEU A 132 -1.78 -21.53 1.02
N ASP A 133 -0.56 -21.81 0.60
CA ASP A 133 0.32 -22.85 1.15
C ASP A 133 1.35 -22.31 2.15
N TRP A 134 1.36 -20.99 2.38
CA TRP A 134 2.35 -20.28 3.20
C TRP A 134 3.79 -20.35 2.65
N GLU A 135 3.94 -20.67 1.36
CA GLU A 135 5.22 -20.62 0.64
C GLU A 135 5.42 -19.25 0.01
N PHE A 136 6.17 -18.39 0.70
CA PHE A 136 6.53 -17.06 0.20
C PHE A 136 7.84 -17.12 -0.61
N ASP A 137 8.10 -16.09 -1.42
CA ASP A 137 9.31 -15.99 -2.24
C ASP A 137 10.61 -16.14 -1.43
N TRP A 138 10.60 -15.80 -0.13
CA TRP A 138 11.75 -15.93 0.77
C TRP A 138 11.88 -17.30 1.46
N ASN A 139 10.89 -18.19 1.31
CA ASN A 139 11.00 -19.56 1.79
C ASN A 139 12.02 -20.31 0.92
N GLN A 140 13.11 -20.76 1.54
CA GLN A 140 14.38 -21.12 0.87
C GLN A 140 14.31 -22.25 -0.16
N ASN A 141 13.21 -22.99 -0.30
CA ASN A 141 13.08 -24.05 -1.30
C ASN A 141 13.04 -23.53 -2.74
N ILE A 142 12.60 -22.29 -2.99
CA ILE A 142 12.56 -21.69 -4.33
C ILE A 142 13.92 -21.10 -4.74
N TYR A 143 14.73 -20.65 -3.78
CA TYR A 143 16.07 -20.10 -4.04
C TYR A 143 17.04 -21.13 -4.64
N PHE A 144 16.95 -22.40 -4.22
CA PHE A 144 17.77 -23.47 -4.78
C PHE A 144 17.22 -23.98 -6.12
N ALA A 145 15.90 -24.14 -6.26
CA ALA A 145 15.26 -24.60 -7.50
C ALA A 145 15.45 -23.62 -8.68
N ASN A 146 15.42 -22.31 -8.43
CA ASN A 146 15.61 -21.30 -9.47
C ASN A 146 17.09 -21.14 -9.90
N ARG A 147 18.06 -21.49 -9.05
CA ARG A 147 19.48 -21.51 -9.45
C ARG A 147 19.77 -22.62 -10.45
N GLU A 148 19.15 -23.79 -10.30
CA GLU A 148 19.34 -24.91 -11.24
C GLU A 148 18.72 -24.64 -12.61
N LYS A 149 17.57 -23.95 -12.67
CA LYS A 149 16.98 -23.49 -13.94
C LYS A 149 17.82 -22.43 -14.65
N ILE A 150 18.33 -21.43 -13.93
CA ILE A 150 19.17 -20.37 -14.53
C ILE A 150 20.53 -20.91 -14.97
N HIS A 151 21.08 -21.92 -14.29
CA HIS A 151 22.30 -22.59 -14.73
C HIS A 151 22.05 -23.51 -15.92
N SER A 152 20.94 -24.27 -15.97
CA SER A 152 20.66 -25.18 -17.09
C SER A 152 20.36 -24.44 -18.39
N GLU A 153 19.73 -23.26 -18.34
CA GLU A 153 19.45 -22.45 -19.54
C GLU A 153 20.70 -21.74 -20.11
N ARG A 154 21.77 -21.56 -19.32
CA ARG A 154 23.04 -20.97 -19.80
C ARG A 154 23.97 -21.95 -20.52
N PHE A 155 23.72 -23.25 -20.41
CA PHE A 155 24.56 -24.29 -21.06
C PHE A 155 23.97 -24.87 -22.35
N PHE A 156 22.82 -24.38 -22.82
CA PHE A 156 22.17 -24.84 -24.06
C PHE A 156 21.86 -23.70 -25.05
N ALA A 157 22.73 -22.70 -25.17
CA ALA A 157 22.76 -21.86 -26.36
C ALA A 157 23.68 -22.51 -27.41
N PRO A 158 23.18 -22.97 -28.57
CA PRO A 158 24.04 -23.51 -29.61
C PRO A 158 24.89 -22.41 -30.23
N SER A 159 26.17 -22.72 -30.42
CA SER A 159 27.21 -21.95 -31.11
C SER A 159 26.89 -21.69 -32.58
#